data_AF-A0A9P8FGH7-F1
#
_entry.id   AF-A0A9P8FGH7-F1
#
_cell.length_a   1.000
_cell.length_b   1.000
_cell.length_c   1.000
_cell.angle_alpha   90.00
_cell.angle_beta   90.00
_cell.angle_gamma   90.00
#
_symmetry.space_group_name_H-M   'P 1'
#
loop_
_entity.id
_entity.type
_entity.pdbx_description
1 polymer ?
#
loop_
_entity_poly.entity_id
_entity_poly.type
_entity_poly.pdbx_seq_one_letter_code
_entity_poly.pdbx_strand_id
1 'polypeptide(L)'
;MEAPTKPTTSSLFEVYLRLRPSFAPNAERFLDVDAADDKAAPTHITIHPPAHDQRRKAVETFKFTRVFEEEATQLDLFHGTGLGSMMQGVLGAEGREGRDGLFATLGVTGSGKSHTILGSRSQRGLTQLALDVLYQNLGDQLISTRRDQLALQSVFASDTSEALMSAANQYLESIYGDAPSDARSHSRAQSRAATPLMVRPPSPSKQGFDIPVSKSHNLHPSSASSSAL
;
A
#
# COMPACT_ATOMS: atom_id res chain seq x y z
N MET A 1 -35.29 23.25 32.15
CA MET A 1 -34.58 22.02 32.54
C MET A 1 -33.83 21.55 31.31
N GLU A 2 -32.53 21.82 31.25
CA GLU A 2 -31.67 21.37 30.17
C GLU A 2 -31.30 19.91 30.43
N ALA A 3 -31.51 19.05 29.43
CA ALA A 3 -31.24 17.62 29.57
C ALA A 3 -29.72 17.39 29.66
N PRO A 4 -29.23 16.48 30.51
CA PRO A 4 -27.81 16.22 30.64
C PRO A 4 -27.26 15.64 29.33
N THR A 5 -26.21 16.26 28.79
CA THR A 5 -25.45 15.78 27.64
C THR A 5 -24.91 14.39 27.92
N LYS A 6 -25.34 13.42 27.12
CA LYS A 6 -24.95 12.01 27.20
C LYS A 6 -23.41 11.92 27.04
N PRO A 7 -22.69 11.18 27.90
CA PRO A 7 -21.25 11.03 27.76
C PRO A 7 -20.93 10.38 26.41
N THR A 8 -20.08 11.03 25.63
CA THR A 8 -19.52 10.51 24.39
C THR A 8 -18.79 9.21 24.71
N THR A 9 -19.33 8.08 24.27
CA THR A 9 -18.64 6.79 24.32
C THR A 9 -17.39 6.89 23.46
N SER A 10 -16.22 7.10 24.08
CA SER A 10 -14.95 7.12 23.35
C SER A 10 -14.69 5.72 22.81
N SER A 11 -14.86 5.52 21.51
CA SER A 11 -14.48 4.28 20.84
C SER A 11 -12.97 4.06 20.99
N LEU A 12 -12.57 2.87 21.48
CA LEU A 12 -11.16 2.53 21.72
C LEU A 12 -10.33 2.42 20.43
N PHE A 13 -10.99 2.25 19.29
CA PHE A 13 -10.37 2.19 17.97
C PHE A 13 -11.35 2.72 16.91
N GLU A 14 -10.81 3.21 15.81
CA GLU A 14 -11.58 3.66 14.65
C GLU A 14 -11.74 2.52 13.65
N VAL A 15 -12.95 2.34 13.10
CA VAL A 15 -13.27 1.26 12.17
C VAL A 15 -13.78 1.84 10.87
N TYR A 16 -13.06 1.58 9.79
CA TYR A 16 -13.37 2.11 8.47
C TYR A 16 -13.83 0.99 7.53
N LEU A 17 -14.80 1.28 6.67
CA LEU A 17 -15.21 0.38 5.59
C LEU A 17 -14.75 0.94 4.26
N ARG A 18 -14.09 0.12 3.44
CA ARG A 18 -13.77 0.45 2.04
C ARG A 18 -14.50 -0.50 1.11
N LEU A 19 -15.33 0.04 0.23
CA LEU A 19 -15.89 -0.69 -0.89
C LEU A 19 -14.87 -0.70 -2.03
N ARG A 20 -14.69 -1.86 -2.66
CA ARG A 20 -13.88 -1.98 -3.86
C ARG A 20 -14.79 -1.95 -5.09
N PRO A 21 -14.31 -1.43 -6.24
CA PRO A 21 -15.03 -1.58 -7.49
C PRO A 21 -15.36 -3.04 -7.79
N SER A 22 -16.56 -3.28 -8.33
CA SER A 22 -16.95 -4.60 -8.82
C SER A 22 -16.03 -5.02 -9.98
N PHE A 23 -15.55 -6.25 -9.95
CA PHE A 23 -14.80 -6.86 -11.06
C PHE A 23 -15.73 -7.53 -12.08
N ALA A 24 -17.01 -7.68 -11.73
CA ALA A 24 -18.02 -8.33 -12.55
C ALA A 24 -18.90 -7.25 -13.18
N PRO A 25 -18.91 -7.11 -14.53
CA PRO A 25 -19.59 -6.01 -15.23
C PRO A 25 -21.11 -6.00 -15.04
N ASN A 26 -21.70 -7.12 -14.64
CA ASN A 26 -23.15 -7.28 -14.44
C ASN A 26 -23.50 -7.70 -13.00
N ALA A 27 -22.61 -7.46 -12.03
CA ALA A 27 -22.96 -7.74 -10.64
C ALA A 27 -23.98 -6.72 -10.14
N GLU A 28 -25.10 -7.23 -9.63
CA GLU A 28 -26.10 -6.43 -8.94
C GLU A 28 -25.53 -5.91 -7.61
N ARG A 29 -25.74 -4.61 -7.32
CA ARG A 29 -25.33 -4.02 -6.04
C ARG A 29 -26.25 -4.56 -4.94
N PHE A 30 -25.68 -5.13 -3.88
CA PHE A 30 -26.40 -5.72 -2.77
C PHE A 30 -26.28 -4.91 -1.47
N LEU A 31 -25.70 -3.71 -1.55
CA LEU A 31 -25.53 -2.82 -0.42
C LEU A 31 -25.71 -1.37 -0.86
N ASP A 32 -26.26 -0.55 0.03
CA ASP A 32 -26.33 0.89 -0.10
C ASP A 32 -25.43 1.56 0.94
N VAL A 33 -24.92 2.72 0.57
CA VAL A 33 -24.19 3.61 1.48
C VAL A 33 -25.13 4.77 1.78
N ASP A 34 -25.41 4.98 3.06
CA ASP A 34 -26.30 6.05 3.47
C ASP A 34 -25.71 7.39 3.05
N ALA A 35 -26.53 8.22 2.39
CA ALA A 35 -26.12 9.57 2.02
C ALA A 35 -25.64 10.29 3.26
N ALA A 36 -24.42 10.83 3.18
CA ALA A 36 -23.96 11.70 4.23
C ALA A 36 -24.76 13.01 4.18
N ASP A 37 -25.15 13.55 5.32
CA ASP A 37 -25.61 14.95 5.38
C ASP A 37 -24.54 15.83 4.71
N ASP A 38 -24.94 16.95 4.08
CA ASP A 38 -24.12 17.83 3.20
C ASP A 38 -22.73 18.27 3.75
N LYS A 39 -22.40 17.95 5.01
CA LYS A 39 -21.15 18.31 5.71
C LYS A 39 -20.40 17.12 6.32
N ALA A 40 -20.91 15.90 6.24
CA ALA A 40 -20.32 14.73 6.90
C ALA A 40 -19.79 13.70 5.88
N ALA A 41 -18.91 12.81 6.32
CA ALA A 41 -18.57 11.61 5.56
C ALA A 41 -19.61 10.51 5.85
N PRO A 42 -19.90 9.61 4.91
CA PRO A 42 -20.88 8.54 5.14
C PRO A 42 -20.36 7.57 6.21
N THR A 43 -21.24 7.10 7.08
CA THR A 43 -20.90 6.26 8.25
C THR A 43 -21.69 4.97 8.33
N HIS A 44 -22.73 4.80 7.50
CA HIS A 44 -23.61 3.66 7.56
C HIS A 44 -23.70 2.97 6.21
N ILE A 45 -23.85 1.65 6.23
CA ILE A 45 -24.26 0.86 5.07
C ILE A 45 -25.50 0.06 5.40
N THR A 46 -26.32 -0.19 4.39
CA THR A 46 -27.47 -1.09 4.48
C THR A 46 -27.27 -2.24 3.50
N ILE A 47 -27.32 -3.48 3.98
CA ILE A 47 -27.17 -4.69 3.16
C ILE A 47 -28.55 -5.23 2.80
N HIS A 48 -28.75 -5.46 1.50
CA HIS A 48 -29.97 -6.05 0.94
C HIS A 48 -29.79 -7.54 0.67
N PRO A 49 -30.73 -8.39 1.11
CA PRO A 49 -30.73 -9.79 0.73
C PRO A 49 -30.84 -9.96 -0.80
N PRO A 50 -30.21 -10.98 -1.40
CA PRO A 50 -30.39 -11.28 -2.82
C PRO A 50 -31.87 -11.51 -3.17
N ALA A 51 -32.33 -10.95 -4.29
CA ALA A 51 -33.74 -10.96 -4.70
C ALA A 51 -34.37 -12.37 -4.81
N HIS A 52 -33.56 -13.41 -5.02
CA HIS A 52 -34.00 -14.80 -5.14
C HIS A 52 -33.99 -15.61 -3.83
N ASP A 53 -33.56 -15.03 -2.69
CA ASP A 53 -33.61 -15.73 -1.40
C ASP A 53 -35.02 -15.62 -0.80
N GLN A 54 -35.82 -16.67 -0.94
CA GLN A 54 -37.18 -16.75 -0.37
C GLN A 54 -37.19 -16.71 1.17
N ARG A 55 -36.03 -16.86 1.80
CA ARG A 55 -35.83 -16.59 3.22
C ARG A 55 -35.70 -15.08 3.36
N ARG A 56 -36.78 -14.42 3.80
CA ARG A 56 -36.85 -12.99 4.16
C ARG A 56 -35.81 -12.62 5.23
N LYS A 57 -34.53 -12.56 4.86
CA LYS A 57 -33.48 -12.05 5.74
C LYS A 57 -33.77 -10.58 6.01
N ALA A 58 -33.53 -10.17 7.25
CA ALA A 58 -33.71 -8.78 7.64
C ALA A 58 -32.73 -7.91 6.85
N VAL A 59 -33.17 -6.71 6.50
CA VAL A 59 -32.28 -5.64 6.04
C VAL A 59 -31.42 -5.24 7.23
N GLU A 60 -30.10 -5.35 7.08
CA GLU A 60 -29.13 -5.09 8.15
C GLU A 60 -28.38 -3.78 7.89
N THR A 61 -28.27 -2.93 8.92
CA THR A 61 -27.52 -1.67 8.84
C THR A 61 -26.30 -1.72 9.76
N PHE A 62 -25.14 -1.37 9.24
CA PHE A 62 -23.87 -1.38 9.96
C PHE A 62 -23.28 0.03 10.05
N LYS A 63 -22.70 0.36 11.20
CA LYS A 63 -22.06 1.66 11.46
C LYS A 63 -20.53 1.53 11.49
N PHE A 64 -19.88 2.48 10.84
CA PHE A 64 -18.43 2.65 10.78
C PHE A 64 -18.05 4.09 11.18
N THR A 65 -16.76 4.31 11.47
CA THR A 65 -16.18 5.66 11.63
C THR A 65 -16.32 6.45 10.32
N ARG A 66 -16.07 5.79 9.19
CA ARG A 66 -16.35 6.30 7.85
C ARG A 66 -16.41 5.14 6.85
N VAL A 67 -17.27 5.30 5.85
CA VAL A 67 -17.39 4.45 4.67
C VAL A 67 -16.72 5.15 3.50
N PHE A 68 -15.92 4.40 2.74
CA PHE A 68 -15.32 4.82 1.49
C PHE A 68 -15.97 4.03 0.37
N GLU A 69 -16.67 4.74 -0.51
CA GLU A 69 -17.28 4.14 -1.69
C GLU A 69 -16.23 3.67 -2.71
N GLU A 70 -16.71 2.97 -3.73
CA GLU A 70 -15.91 2.27 -4.73
C GLU A 70 -14.86 3.17 -5.41
N GLU A 71 -15.17 4.46 -5.55
CA GLU A 71 -14.31 5.45 -6.23
C GLU A 71 -13.30 6.14 -5.32
N ALA A 72 -13.29 5.80 -4.03
CA ALA A 72 -12.31 6.33 -3.09
C ALA A 72 -10.88 5.92 -3.48
N THR A 73 -10.02 6.93 -3.66
CA THR A 73 -8.63 6.74 -4.02
C THR A 73 -7.78 6.34 -2.80
N GLN A 74 -6.55 5.88 -3.06
CA GLN A 74 -5.59 5.60 -1.97
C GLN A 74 -5.24 6.84 -1.15
N LEU A 75 -5.28 8.01 -1.77
CA LEU A 75 -5.04 9.28 -1.10
C LEU A 75 -6.23 9.68 -0.22
N ASP A 76 -7.46 9.43 -0.68
CA ASP A 76 -8.67 9.64 0.13
C ASP A 76 -8.64 8.75 1.38
N LEU A 77 -8.19 7.51 1.25
CA LEU A 77 -8.00 6.60 2.39
C LEU A 77 -6.92 7.13 3.34
N PHE A 78 -5.79 7.58 2.80
CA PHE A 78 -4.69 8.11 3.61
C PHE A 78 -5.14 9.29 4.48
N HIS A 79 -5.86 10.25 3.90
CA HIS A 79 -6.37 11.41 4.63
C HIS A 79 -7.60 11.09 5.50
N GLY A 80 -8.44 10.15 5.06
CA GLY A 80 -9.72 9.87 5.69
C GLY A 80 -9.71 8.82 6.79
N THR A 81 -8.65 8.04 6.96
CA THR A 81 -8.55 6.95 7.95
C THR A 81 -7.79 7.33 9.23
N GLY A 82 -7.44 8.62 9.38
CA GLY A 82 -6.65 9.08 10.51
C GLY A 82 -5.17 8.65 10.47
N LEU A 83 -4.73 7.96 9.41
CA LEU A 83 -3.35 7.49 9.26
C LEU A 83 -2.33 8.64 9.29
N GLY A 84 -2.66 9.80 8.69
CA GLY A 84 -1.82 11.00 8.80
C GLY A 84 -1.61 11.45 10.26
N SER A 85 -2.69 11.51 11.05
CA SER A 85 -2.63 11.85 12.48
C SER A 85 -1.93 10.77 13.32
N MET A 86 -2.05 9.50 12.92
CA MET A 86 -1.29 8.41 13.50
C MET A 86 0.21 8.60 13.26
N MET A 87 0.62 8.94 12.03
CA MET A 87 2.01 9.20 11.67
C MET A 87 2.61 10.37 12.47
N GLN A 88 1.86 11.46 12.68
CA GLN A 88 2.28 12.55 13.57
C GLN A 88 2.48 12.08 15.01
N GLY A 89 1.63 11.16 15.48
CA GLY A 89 1.81 10.50 16.77
C GLY A 89 3.10 9.70 16.85
N VAL A 90 3.39 8.89 15.84
CA VAL A 90 4.59 8.06 15.76
C VAL A 90 5.86 8.91 15.75
N LEU A 91 5.84 10.02 15.00
CA LEU A 91 6.96 10.95 14.95
C LEU A 91 7.21 11.68 16.27
N GLY A 92 6.17 11.85 17.10
CA GLY A 92 6.25 12.65 18.31
C GLY A 92 6.34 14.15 18.02
N ALA A 93 6.12 14.96 19.05
CA ALA A 93 6.44 16.39 18.98
C ALA A 93 7.89 16.61 19.43
N GLU A 94 8.48 17.76 19.08
CA GLU A 94 9.82 18.10 19.57
C GLU A 94 9.91 17.97 21.10
N GLY A 95 10.92 17.22 21.56
CA GLY A 95 11.13 16.95 22.99
C GLY A 95 10.12 16.00 23.63
N ARG A 96 9.30 15.29 22.84
CA ARG A 96 8.39 14.25 23.34
C ARG A 96 8.65 12.93 22.63
N GLU A 97 8.47 11.84 23.36
CA GLU A 97 8.49 10.51 22.77
C GLU A 97 7.35 10.34 21.77
N GLY A 98 7.62 9.59 20.70
CA GLY A 98 6.59 9.11 19.80
C GLY A 98 5.66 8.11 20.49
N ARG A 99 4.52 7.84 19.87
CA ARG A 99 3.57 6.79 20.33
C ARG A 99 3.41 5.71 19.29
N ASP A 100 3.18 4.49 19.75
CA ASP A 100 2.88 3.37 18.86
C ASP A 100 1.57 3.59 18.09
N GLY A 101 1.52 3.06 16.87
CA GLY A 101 0.36 3.09 16.00
C GLY A 101 0.15 1.75 15.31
N LEU A 102 -1.09 1.27 15.28
CA LEU A 102 -1.47 0.05 14.58
C LEU A 102 -2.53 0.37 13.52
N PHE A 103 -2.20 0.08 12.26
CA PHE A 103 -3.13 0.12 11.14
C PHE A 103 -3.26 -1.28 10.54
N ALA A 104 -4.48 -1.81 10.49
CA ALA A 104 -4.73 -3.16 9.99
C ALA A 104 -5.89 -3.17 9.00
N THR A 105 -5.78 -4.00 7.97
CA THR A 105 -6.89 -4.31 7.05
C THR A 105 -7.48 -5.67 7.36
N LEU A 106 -8.80 -5.74 7.49
CA LEU A 106 -9.55 -6.98 7.66
C LEU A 106 -10.49 -7.21 6.47
N GLY A 107 -10.80 -8.47 6.17
CA GLY A 107 -11.73 -8.84 5.10
C GLY A 107 -11.40 -10.16 4.44
N VAL A 108 -12.33 -10.66 3.62
CA VAL A 108 -12.20 -11.91 2.88
C VAL A 108 -11.12 -11.85 1.79
N THR A 109 -10.71 -13.01 1.26
CA THR A 109 -9.79 -13.06 0.11
C THR A 109 -10.38 -12.31 -1.09
N GLY A 110 -9.55 -11.52 -1.77
CA GLY A 110 -9.98 -10.71 -2.91
C GLY A 110 -10.70 -9.40 -2.56
N SER A 111 -10.92 -9.08 -1.27
CA SER A 111 -11.60 -7.82 -0.87
C SER A 111 -10.77 -6.55 -1.06
N GLY A 112 -9.51 -6.65 -1.50
CA GLY A 112 -8.64 -5.49 -1.73
C GLY A 112 -7.70 -5.13 -0.57
N LYS A 113 -7.55 -5.98 0.47
CA LYS A 113 -6.60 -5.73 1.58
C LYS A 113 -5.18 -5.38 1.12
N SER A 114 -4.58 -6.23 0.29
CA SER A 114 -3.22 -6.01 -0.25
C SER A 114 -3.15 -4.76 -1.12
N HIS A 115 -4.22 -4.45 -1.87
CA HIS A 115 -4.31 -3.23 -2.66
C HIS A 115 -4.34 -1.99 -1.75
N THR A 116 -5.09 -2.01 -0.64
CA THR A 116 -5.07 -0.92 0.34
C THR A 116 -3.68 -0.72 0.95
N ILE A 117 -3.06 -1.78 1.48
CA ILE A 117 -1.78 -1.68 2.19
C ILE A 117 -0.61 -1.37 1.24
N LEU A 118 -0.47 -2.12 0.15
CA LEU A 118 0.71 -2.09 -0.73
C LEU A 118 0.45 -1.37 -2.07
N GLY A 119 -0.80 -1.15 -2.44
CA GLY A 119 -1.15 -0.52 -3.71
C GLY A 119 -1.05 -1.48 -4.91
N SER A 120 -0.73 -0.89 -6.05
CA SER A 120 -0.51 -1.56 -7.34
C SER A 120 0.79 -1.03 -7.97
N ARG A 121 1.10 -1.48 -9.19
CA ARG A 121 2.29 -0.99 -9.92
C ARG A 121 2.22 0.52 -10.22
N SER A 122 1.02 1.05 -10.45
CA SER A 122 0.80 2.45 -10.83
C SER A 122 0.25 3.31 -9.70
N GLN A 123 -0.14 2.71 -8.57
CA GLN A 123 -0.76 3.42 -7.46
C GLN A 123 -0.14 3.00 -6.13
N ARG A 124 0.38 3.96 -5.36
CA ARG A 124 0.99 3.68 -4.05
C ARG A 124 -0.04 3.18 -3.04
N GLY A 125 0.39 2.26 -2.17
CA GLY A 125 -0.34 1.80 -1.00
C GLY A 125 -0.21 2.73 0.20
N LEU A 126 -1.04 2.51 1.22
CA LEU A 126 -0.95 3.24 2.48
C LEU A 126 0.42 3.09 3.15
N THR A 127 1.07 1.92 3.05
CA THR A 127 2.44 1.74 3.57
C THR A 127 3.41 2.68 2.88
N GLN A 128 3.38 2.77 1.55
CA GLN A 128 4.29 3.65 0.83
C GLN A 128 4.00 5.13 1.10
N LEU A 129 2.73 5.52 1.27
CA LEU A 129 2.37 6.90 1.62
C LEU A 129 2.80 7.25 3.06
N ALA A 130 2.63 6.33 4.01
CA ALA A 130 3.09 6.49 5.39
C ALA A 130 4.63 6.61 5.47
N LEU A 131 5.35 5.77 4.72
CA LEU A 131 6.82 5.87 4.62
C LEU A 131 7.26 7.21 4.01
N ASP A 132 6.50 7.76 3.06
CA ASP A 132 6.80 9.09 2.50
C ASP A 132 6.77 10.16 3.58
N VAL A 133 5.70 10.19 4.37
CA VAL A 133 5.56 11.12 5.49
C VAL A 133 6.68 10.91 6.49
N LEU A 134 6.99 9.66 6.83
CA LEU A 134 8.09 9.34 7.75
C LEU A 134 9.43 9.92 7.25
N TYR A 135 9.83 9.61 6.02
CA TYR A 135 11.13 10.04 5.49
C TYR A 135 11.21 11.55 5.22
N GLN A 136 10.10 12.17 4.81
CA GLN A 136 10.03 13.63 4.68
C GLN A 136 10.21 14.35 6.02
N ASN A 137 9.69 13.77 7.12
CA ASN A 137 9.85 14.35 8.45
C ASN A 137 11.23 14.05 9.08
N LEU A 138 11.82 12.89 8.77
CA LEU A 138 13.17 12.57 9.24
C LEU A 138 14.22 13.47 8.58
N GLY A 139 14.09 13.78 7.30
CA GLY A 139 14.99 14.68 6.58
C GLY A 139 16.48 14.36 6.81
N ASP A 140 17.23 15.33 7.32
CA ASP A 140 18.67 15.21 7.59
C ASP A 140 19.01 14.50 8.91
N GLN A 141 18.01 14.10 9.70
CA GLN A 141 18.21 13.36 10.96
C GLN A 141 18.54 11.87 10.72
N LEU A 142 18.56 11.42 9.47
CA LEU A 142 18.92 10.06 9.10
C LEU A 142 20.42 9.81 9.33
N ILE A 143 20.73 8.92 10.27
CA ILE A 143 22.11 8.47 10.53
C ILE A 143 22.56 7.56 9.39
N SER A 144 23.69 7.90 8.75
CA SER A 144 24.32 7.05 7.76
C SER A 144 25.30 6.09 8.42
N THR A 145 24.98 4.81 8.46
CA THR A 145 25.87 3.75 8.97
C THR A 145 27.18 3.59 8.19
N ARG A 146 27.26 4.19 6.98
CA ARG A 146 28.53 4.27 6.22
C ARG A 146 29.47 5.36 6.73
N ARG A 147 28.92 6.42 7.32
CA ARG A 147 29.67 7.58 7.83
C ARG A 147 29.93 7.46 9.32
N ASP A 148 29.01 6.82 10.04
CA ASP A 148 29.12 6.55 11.46
C ASP A 148 29.22 5.04 11.69
N GLN A 149 30.46 4.57 11.87
CA GLN A 149 30.76 3.17 12.12
C GLN A 149 30.31 2.71 13.52
N LEU A 150 30.08 3.65 14.45
CA LEU A 150 29.65 3.35 15.81
C LEU A 150 28.13 3.29 15.94
N ALA A 151 27.39 3.94 15.04
CA ALA A 151 25.92 3.94 15.06
C ALA A 151 25.32 2.52 15.07
N LEU A 152 25.87 1.59 14.29
CA LEU A 152 25.38 0.20 14.29
C LEU A 152 25.68 -0.50 15.63
N GLN A 153 26.84 -0.22 16.24
CA GLN A 153 27.21 -0.78 17.53
C GLN A 153 26.36 -0.21 18.67
N SER A 154 26.05 1.10 18.64
CA SER A 154 25.19 1.72 19.64
C SER A 154 23.77 1.16 19.58
N VAL A 155 23.26 0.89 18.38
CA VAL A 155 21.97 0.21 18.20
C VAL A 155 22.03 -1.20 18.77
N PHE A 156 23.08 -1.98 18.49
CA PHE A 156 23.25 -3.32 19.06
C PHE A 156 23.34 -3.30 20.59
N ALA A 157 24.01 -2.30 21.17
CA ALA A 157 24.14 -2.16 22.62
C ALA A 157 22.83 -1.70 23.29
N SER A 158 21.94 -1.05 22.55
CA SER A 158 20.67 -0.53 23.06
C SER A 158 19.51 -1.51 22.86
N ASP A 159 19.66 -2.51 21.99
CA ASP A 159 18.64 -3.53 21.78
C ASP A 159 18.59 -4.50 22.96
N THR A 160 17.45 -4.53 23.65
CA THR A 160 17.20 -5.44 24.77
C THR A 160 16.59 -6.77 24.33
N SER A 161 16.40 -6.97 23.02
CA SER A 161 15.82 -8.19 22.47
C SER A 161 16.88 -9.28 22.22
N GLU A 162 16.44 -10.52 22.03
CA GLU A 162 17.31 -11.63 21.57
C GLU A 162 17.45 -11.67 20.04
N ALA A 163 17.16 -10.57 19.35
CA ALA A 163 17.17 -10.53 17.89
C ALA A 163 18.60 -10.58 17.32
N LEU A 164 18.79 -11.36 16.26
CA LEU A 164 20.02 -11.32 15.48
C LEU A 164 19.99 -10.09 14.57
N MET A 165 20.71 -9.04 14.95
CA MET A 165 20.86 -7.85 14.11
C MET A 165 22.05 -8.00 13.15
N SER A 166 21.85 -7.61 11.90
CA SER A 166 22.92 -7.59 10.88
C SER A 166 22.73 -6.41 9.93
N ALA A 167 23.83 -5.93 9.34
CA ALA A 167 23.74 -4.92 8.31
C ALA A 167 23.04 -5.51 7.07
N ALA A 168 22.20 -4.71 6.39
CA ALA A 168 21.38 -5.20 5.28
C ALA A 168 22.20 -5.85 4.16
N ASN A 169 23.39 -5.34 3.86
CA ASN A 169 24.29 -5.95 2.88
C ASN A 169 24.77 -7.35 3.30
N GLN A 170 25.18 -7.51 4.57
CA GLN A 170 25.59 -8.81 5.10
C GLN A 170 24.42 -9.80 5.10
N TYR A 171 23.22 -9.33 5.46
CA TYR A 171 22.02 -10.15 5.38
C TYR A 171 21.75 -10.61 3.94
N LEU A 172 21.72 -9.67 2.98
CA LEU A 172 21.46 -10.00 1.58
C LEU A 172 22.53 -10.93 1.00
N GLU A 173 23.80 -10.76 1.35
CA GLU A 173 24.88 -11.69 0.96
C GLU A 173 24.69 -13.08 1.57
N SER A 174 24.19 -13.20 2.80
CA SER A 174 23.94 -14.51 3.41
C SER A 174 22.75 -15.26 2.79
N ILE A 175 21.74 -14.52 2.30
CA ILE A 175 20.54 -15.11 1.66
C ILE A 175 20.74 -15.35 0.16
N TYR A 176 21.37 -14.40 -0.54
CA TYR A 176 21.44 -14.36 -2.01
C TYR A 176 22.85 -14.51 -2.57
N GLY A 177 23.89 -14.47 -1.73
CA GLY A 177 25.27 -14.63 -2.18
C GLY A 177 25.55 -16.05 -2.67
N ASP A 178 26.51 -16.16 -3.58
CA ASP A 178 27.01 -17.43 -4.14
C ASP A 178 27.88 -18.20 -3.13
N ALA A 179 27.37 -18.44 -1.93
CA ALA A 179 28.04 -19.29 -0.95
C ALA A 179 27.90 -20.77 -1.34
N PRO A 180 28.97 -21.59 -1.22
CA PRO A 180 28.91 -23.03 -1.44
C PRO A 180 27.86 -23.66 -0.52
N SER A 181 27.21 -24.70 -1.03
CA SER A 181 25.97 -25.31 -0.52
C SER A 181 25.92 -25.65 0.97
N ASP A 182 27.07 -25.79 1.64
CA ASP A 182 27.16 -26.17 3.05
C ASP A 182 26.86 -25.03 4.04
N ALA A 183 26.93 -23.75 3.61
CA ALA A 183 26.60 -22.60 4.47
C ALA A 183 25.10 -22.26 4.49
N ARG A 184 24.29 -22.86 3.60
CA ARG A 184 22.84 -22.59 3.48
C ARG A 184 22.00 -23.22 4.60
N SER A 185 22.64 -23.89 5.56
CA SER A 185 21.97 -24.62 6.65
C SER A 185 21.19 -23.70 7.61
N HIS A 186 21.60 -22.43 7.76
CA HIS A 186 20.99 -21.50 8.72
C HIS A 186 19.90 -20.58 8.16
N SER A 187 19.64 -20.62 6.85
CA SER A 187 18.73 -19.68 6.18
C SER A 187 17.63 -20.35 5.39
N ARG A 188 17.05 -21.44 5.92
CA ARG A 188 15.67 -21.78 5.58
C ARG A 188 14.73 -20.81 6.29
N ALA A 189 14.70 -19.57 5.79
CA ALA A 189 13.61 -18.64 6.05
C ALA A 189 12.33 -19.25 5.47
N GLN A 190 11.68 -20.13 6.23
CA GLN A 190 10.31 -20.54 6.01
C GLN A 190 9.39 -19.38 6.44
N SER A 191 9.53 -18.21 5.81
CA SER A 191 8.49 -17.19 5.85
C SER A 191 7.35 -17.68 4.99
N ARG A 192 6.46 -18.47 5.58
CA ARG A 192 5.15 -18.79 5.03
C ARG A 192 4.24 -17.58 5.15
N ALA A 193 4.51 -16.57 4.35
CA ALA A 193 3.49 -15.71 3.76
C ALA A 193 3.71 -15.78 2.26
N ALA A 194 3.27 -16.87 1.65
CA ALA A 194 3.27 -17.01 0.20
C ALA A 194 2.23 -16.05 -0.37
N THR A 195 2.63 -14.80 -0.62
CA THR A 195 1.97 -13.97 -1.63
C THR A 195 2.13 -14.71 -2.95
N PRO A 196 1.05 -15.18 -3.61
CA PRO A 196 1.18 -15.86 -4.88
C PRO A 196 1.71 -14.86 -5.92
N LEU A 197 2.97 -15.04 -6.32
CA LEU A 197 3.47 -14.51 -7.57
C LEU A 197 2.66 -15.18 -8.68
N MET A 198 1.79 -14.44 -9.36
CA MET A 198 1.23 -14.85 -10.64
C MET A 198 2.39 -14.99 -11.63
N VAL A 199 2.97 -16.19 -11.72
CA VAL A 199 3.82 -16.59 -12.84
C VAL A 199 2.89 -16.71 -14.04
N ARG A 200 2.87 -15.69 -14.88
CA ARG A 200 2.30 -15.81 -16.22
C ARG A 200 3.09 -16.89 -16.95
N PRO A 201 2.45 -17.92 -17.55
CA PRO A 201 3.18 -18.91 -18.32
C PRO A 201 3.95 -18.20 -19.45
N PRO A 202 5.18 -18.63 -19.76
CA PRO A 202 5.93 -18.07 -20.87
C PRO A 202 5.11 -18.22 -22.14
N SER A 203 4.89 -17.11 -22.84
CA SER A 203 4.33 -17.14 -24.19
C SER A 203 5.19 -18.05 -25.06
N PRO A 204 4.59 -18.93 -25.90
CA PRO A 204 5.36 -19.75 -26.82
C PRO A 204 6.21 -18.83 -27.70
N SER A 205 7.49 -19.18 -27.80
CA SER A 205 8.51 -18.52 -28.61
C SER A 205 7.98 -18.26 -30.01
N LYS A 206 7.87 -16.98 -30.40
CA LYS A 206 7.83 -16.62 -31.81
C LYS A 206 9.23 -16.91 -32.37
N GLN A 207 9.31 -17.99 -33.12
CA GLN A 207 10.40 -18.27 -34.03
C GLN A 207 10.62 -17.06 -34.96
N GLY A 208 11.89 -16.80 -35.28
CA GLY A 208 12.30 -16.14 -36.53
C GLY A 208 11.98 -14.66 -36.63
N PHE A 209 12.96 -13.82 -36.30
CA PHE A 209 13.16 -12.57 -37.01
C PHE A 209 13.67 -12.93 -38.43
N ASP A 210 12.81 -12.80 -39.43
CA ASP A 210 13.27 -12.55 -40.80
C ASP A 210 13.01 -11.08 -41.12
N ILE A 211 14.09 -10.31 -41.20
CA ILE A 211 14.09 -8.92 -41.65
C ILE A 211 14.18 -8.95 -43.18
N PRO A 212 13.16 -8.54 -43.95
CA PRO A 212 13.34 -8.32 -45.37
C PRO A 212 14.11 -7.01 -45.58
N VAL A 213 15.33 -7.12 -46.09
CA VAL A 213 16.08 -6.00 -46.66
C VAL A 213 15.26 -5.41 -47.81
N SER A 214 14.77 -4.18 -47.66
CA SER A 214 14.17 -3.41 -48.74
C SER A 214 14.96 -2.11 -48.96
N LYS A 215 15.09 -1.79 -50.25
CA LYS A 215 16.09 -0.94 -50.88
C LYS A 215 16.01 0.53 -50.46
N SER A 216 17.18 1.13 -50.23
CA SER A 216 17.35 2.58 -50.12
C SER A 216 16.99 3.26 -51.45
N HIS A 217 15.97 4.11 -51.42
CA HIS A 217 15.72 5.07 -52.50
C HIS A 217 16.51 6.36 -52.23
N ASN A 218 17.36 6.69 -53.19
CA ASN A 218 18.09 7.96 -53.30
C ASN A 218 17.11 9.14 -53.39
N LEU A 219 17.32 10.16 -52.57
CA LEU A 219 16.84 11.52 -52.81
C LEU A 219 18.03 12.47 -52.70
N HIS A 220 18.45 12.98 -53.88
CA HIS A 220 19.36 14.10 -54.03
C HIS A 220 18.79 15.37 -53.40
N PRO A 221 19.62 16.25 -52.81
CA PRO A 221 19.34 17.67 -52.77
C PRO A 221 20.04 18.38 -53.94
N SER A 222 19.27 19.16 -54.69
CA SER A 222 19.72 20.07 -55.75
C SER A 222 20.47 21.25 -55.16
N SER A 223 21.64 21.54 -55.72
CA SER A 223 22.44 22.74 -55.50
C SER A 223 21.94 23.92 -56.35
N ALA A 224 21.95 25.12 -55.76
CA ALA A 224 22.10 26.40 -56.45
C ALA A 224 22.77 27.37 -55.46
N SER A 225 24.10 27.54 -55.54
CA SER A 225 24.82 28.74 -56.02
C SER A 225 24.16 30.07 -55.64
N SER A 226 24.72 30.81 -54.67
CA SER A 226 25.81 31.81 -54.82
C SER A 226 25.35 33.13 -55.45
N SER A 227 25.46 34.22 -54.69
CA SER A 227 26.41 35.33 -54.94
C SER A 227 25.88 36.70 -54.52
N ALA A 228 26.78 37.44 -53.86
CA ALA A 228 27.05 38.88 -54.02
C ALA A 228 26.19 39.93 -53.28
N LEU A 229 26.96 40.71 -52.50
CA LEU A 229 26.78 42.05 -51.93
C LEU A 229 25.97 42.18 -50.63
#